data_AF-A0A7C1G4K5-F1
#
_entry.id   AF-A0A7C1G4K5-F1
#
_cell.length_a   1.000
_cell.length_b   1.000
_cell.length_c   1.000
_cell.angle_alpha   90.00
_cell.angle_beta   90.00
_cell.angle_gamma   90.00
#
_symmetry.space_group_name_H-M   'P 1'
#
loop_
_entity.id
_entity.type
_entity.pdbx_description
1 polymer ?
#
loop_
_entity_poly.entity_id
_entity_poly.type
_entity_poly.pdbx_seq_one_letter_code
_entity_poly.pdbx_strand_id
1 'polypeptide(L)' 'MDLLVMLSNKHFIYYRLRPNLLDENDNMLVECAFVSGSQYLVTSNIKDFTRGELQIYPFTVITPGDFYYLWRQEYE' A
#
# COMPACT_ATOMS: atom_id res chain seq x y z
N MET A 1 -14.39 -1.37 11.22
CA MET A 1 -13.51 -0.25 10.78
C MET A 1 -12.83 0.40 11.98
N ASP A 2 -13.57 0.75 13.03
CA ASP A 2 -13.05 1.49 14.18
C ASP A 2 -11.82 0.86 14.85
N LEU A 3 -11.83 -0.45 15.11
CA LEU A 3 -10.67 -1.15 15.69
C LEU A 3 -9.41 -1.01 14.83
N LEU A 4 -9.56 -1.14 13.51
CA LEU A 4 -8.43 -1.13 12.57
C LEU A 4 -7.79 0.26 12.51
N VAL A 5 -8.60 1.31 12.60
CA VAL A 5 -8.12 2.69 12.75
C VAL A 5 -7.44 2.89 14.11
N MET A 6 -8.00 2.34 15.18
CA MET A 6 -7.45 2.47 16.54
C MET A 6 -6.08 1.80 16.68
N LEU A 7 -5.85 0.68 15.98
CA LEU A 7 -4.57 -0.05 15.95
C LEU A 7 -3.58 0.52 14.92
N SER A 8 -3.99 1.48 14.08
CA SER A 8 -3.16 1.98 12.99
C SER A 8 -2.09 2.97 13.47
N ASN A 9 -0.96 3.02 12.75
CA ASN A 9 0.06 4.03 12.94
C ASN A 9 -0.14 5.17 11.92
N LYS A 10 -0.37 6.38 12.41
CA LYS A 10 -0.55 7.56 11.56
C LYS A 10 0.80 8.02 10.98
N HIS A 11 0.84 8.17 9.66
CA HIS A 11 1.98 8.71 8.93
C HIS A 11 1.60 9.99 8.18
N PHE A 12 2.54 10.93 8.09
CA PHE A 12 2.35 12.15 7.30
C PHE A 12 2.65 11.89 5.82
N ILE A 13 1.79 12.43 4.96
CA ILE A 13 2.00 12.51 3.51
C ILE A 13 2.24 13.98 3.13
N TYR A 14 3.23 14.21 2.29
CA TYR A 14 3.68 15.54 1.86
C TYR A 14 3.47 15.78 0.36
N TYR A 15 2.87 14.82 -0.37
CA TYR A 15 2.63 14.87 -1.82
C TYR A 15 3.89 15.15 -2.64
N ARG A 16 5.02 14.65 -2.14
CA ARG A 16 6.35 14.81 -2.75
C ARG A 16 6.68 13.67 -3.69
N LEU A 17 6.19 12.46 -3.41
CA LEU A 17 6.40 11.31 -4.25
C LEU A 17 5.36 11.32 -5.37
N ARG A 18 5.81 11.35 -6.64
CA ARG A 18 4.94 11.32 -7.81
C ARG A 18 5.24 10.09 -8.67
N PRO A 19 4.65 8.94 -8.30
CA PRO A 19 4.79 7.73 -9.09
C PRO A 19 4.01 7.79 -10.43
N ASN A 20 3.19 8.84 -10.61
CA ASN A 20 2.34 9.07 -11.78
C ASN A 20 1.40 7.87 -12.02
N LEU A 21 0.65 7.48 -10.97
CA LEU A 21 -0.43 6.49 -11.14
C LEU A 21 -1.54 7.06 -12.04
N LEU A 22 -2.38 6.16 -12.56
CA LEU A 22 -3.51 6.56 -13.41
C LEU A 22 -4.51 7.45 -12.66
N ASP A 23 -4.77 7.14 -11.39
CA ASP A 23 -5.50 8.01 -10.47
C ASP A 23 -4.51 8.79 -9.61
N GLU A 24 -4.46 10.11 -9.80
CA GLU A 24 -3.59 11.00 -9.04
C GLU A 24 -3.88 10.97 -7.53
N ASN A 25 -5.10 10.62 -7.11
CA ASN A 25 -5.43 10.51 -5.70
C ASN A 25 -4.75 9.31 -5.05
N ASP A 26 -4.45 8.25 -5.80
CA ASP A 26 -3.79 7.05 -5.29
C ASP A 26 -2.29 7.27 -5.02
N ASN A 27 -1.69 8.32 -5.59
CA ASN A 27 -0.30 8.70 -5.33
C ASN A 27 -0.04 8.90 -3.82
N MET A 28 -1.05 9.36 -3.07
CA MET A 28 -0.92 9.54 -1.62
C MET A 28 -0.77 8.22 -0.86
N LEU A 29 -1.37 7.14 -1.36
CA LEU A 29 -1.30 5.81 -0.75
C LEU A 29 0.08 5.20 -0.95
N VAL A 30 0.67 5.41 -2.13
CA VAL A 30 2.06 5.03 -2.42
C VAL A 30 3.02 5.78 -1.50
N GLU A 31 2.85 7.10 -1.36
CA GLU A 31 3.70 7.89 -0.47
C GLU A 31 3.56 7.45 0.98
N CYS A 32 2.35 7.17 1.45
CA CYS A 32 2.11 6.67 2.79
C CYS A 32 2.84 5.34 3.04
N ALA A 33 2.68 4.37 2.13
CA ALA A 33 3.33 3.05 2.23
C ALA A 33 4.87 3.15 2.20
N PHE A 34 5.41 4.10 1.42
CA PHE A 34 6.84 4.38 1.39
C PHE A 34 7.33 4.98 2.72
N VAL A 35 6.67 6.03 3.22
CA VAL A 35 7.05 6.73 4.45
C VAL A 35 6.89 5.86 5.69
N SER A 36 5.87 4.99 5.73
CA SER A 36 5.66 4.06 6.83
C SER A 36 6.64 2.89 6.85
N GLY A 37 7.41 2.68 5.77
CA GLY A 37 8.23 1.49 5.62
C GLY A 37 7.39 0.20 5.59
N SER A 38 6.14 0.28 5.12
CA SER A 38 5.26 -0.88 5.04
C SER A 38 5.84 -1.91 4.08
N GLN A 39 5.77 -3.19 4.41
CA GLN A 39 6.18 -4.26 3.49
C GLN A 39 5.14 -4.47 2.37
N TYR A 40 3.87 -4.16 2.66
CA TYR A 40 2.76 -4.41 1.77
C TYR A 40 1.82 -3.20 1.67
N LEU A 41 1.31 -2.95 0.45
CA LEU A 41 0.12 -2.15 0.19
C LEU A 41 -1.03 -3.11 -0.16
N VAL A 42 -1.98 -3.28 0.75
CA VAL A 42 -3.07 -4.25 0.58
C VAL A 42 -4.28 -3.56 -0.06
N THR A 43 -4.67 -3.98 -1.27
CA THR A 43 -5.80 -3.43 -2.01
C THR A 43 -6.41 -4.42 -3.00
N SER A 44 -7.71 -4.32 -3.24
CA SER A 44 -8.37 -5.06 -4.34
C SER A 44 -8.14 -4.42 -5.71
N ASN A 45 -7.67 -3.17 -5.74
CA ASN A 45 -7.48 -2.37 -6.96
C ASN A 45 -6.04 -2.45 -7.50
N ILE A 46 -5.42 -3.63 -7.50
CA ILE A 46 -4.00 -3.82 -7.87
C ILE A 46 -3.63 -3.18 -9.22
N LYS A 47 -4.57 -3.17 -10.17
CA LYS A 47 -4.35 -2.64 -11.53
C LYS A 47 -3.98 -1.15 -11.52
N ASP A 48 -4.47 -0.40 -10.55
CA ASP A 48 -4.25 1.05 -10.45
C ASP A 48 -2.84 1.36 -9.95
N PHE A 49 -2.20 0.43 -9.23
CA PHE A 49 -0.86 0.56 -8.66
C PHE A 49 0.24 -0.15 -9.46
N THR A 50 -0.12 -1.00 -10.42
CA THR A 50 0.82 -1.76 -11.27
C THR A 50 1.08 -1.12 -12.64
N ARG A 51 0.31 -0.09 -13.01
CA ARG A 51 0.37 0.55 -14.34
C ARG A 51 1.11 1.89 -14.38
N GLY A 52 1.68 2.35 -13.25
CA GLY A 52 2.45 3.59 -13.18
C GLY A 52 3.84 3.49 -13.85
N GLU A 53 4.45 4.64 -14.13
CA GLU A 53 5.78 4.75 -14.76
C GLU A 53 6.93 4.38 -13.81
N LEU A 54 6.71 4.51 -12.50
CA LEU A 54 7.66 4.15 -11.43
C LEU A 54 7.19 2.86 -10.73
N GLN A 55 7.62 1.70 -11.24
CA GLN A 55 7.11 0.39 -10.77
C GLN A 55 7.91 -0.25 -9.63
N ILE A 56 9.02 0.36 -9.20
CA ILE A 56 9.88 -0.22 -8.16
C ILE A 56 9.64 0.52 -6.86
N TYR A 57 8.73 -0.03 -6.05
CA TYR A 57 8.50 0.40 -4.68
C TYR A 57 9.28 -0.51 -3.71
N PRO A 58 9.65 -0.01 -2.51
CA PRO A 58 10.22 -0.84 -1.45
C PRO A 58 9.17 -1.76 -0.78
N PHE A 59 7.96 -1.85 -1.34
CA PHE A 59 6.83 -2.60 -0.82
C PHE A 59 6.10 -3.31 -1.96
N THR A 60 5.36 -4.37 -1.64
CA THR A 60 4.61 -5.15 -2.62
C THR A 60 3.13 -4.81 -2.55
N VAL A 61 2.50 -4.61 -3.71
CA VAL A 61 1.04 -4.44 -3.80
C VAL A 61 0.38 -5.82 -3.89
N ILE A 62 -0.50 -6.14 -2.94
CA ILE A 62 -1.14 -7.46 -2.83
C ILE A 62 -2.63 -7.35 -2.57
N THR A 63 -3.40 -8.40 -2.87
CA THR A 63 -4.83 -8.44 -2.51
C THR A 63 -5.01 -8.78 -1.02
N PRO A 64 -6.18 -8.48 -0.42
CA PRO A 64 -6.52 -8.99 0.90
C PRO A 64 -6.45 -10.52 1.01
N GLY A 65 -6.77 -11.25 -0.08
CA GLY A 65 -6.67 -12.71 -0.12
C GLY A 65 -5.22 -13.19 -0.08
N ASP A 66 -4.33 -12.53 -0.80
CA ASP A 66 -2.89 -12.82 -0.77
C ASP A 66 -2.32 -12.55 0.63
N PHE A 67 -2.70 -11.43 1.26
CA PHE A 67 -2.25 -11.11 2.62
C PHE A 67 -2.67 -12.19 3.61
N TYR A 68 -3.93 -12.65 3.55
CA TYR A 68 -4.41 -13.74 4.40
C TYR A 68 -3.62 -15.03 4.17
N TYR A 69 -3.34 -15.39 2.92
CA TYR A 69 -2.53 -16.56 2.60
C TYR A 69 -1.12 -16.45 3.16
N LEU A 70 -0.43 -15.32 2.95
CA LEU A 70 0.91 -15.06 3.47
C LEU A 70 0.96 -15.13 5.00
N TRP A 71 0.00 -14.49 5.67
CA TRP A 71 -0.08 -14.52 7.13
C TRP A 71 -0.24 -15.94 7.67
N ARG A 72 -1.10 -16.77 7.04
CA ARG A 72 -1.24 -18.17 7.47
C ARG A 72 0.06 -18.97 7.31
N GLN A 73 0.83 -18.74 6.25
CA GLN A 73 2.11 -19.45 6.07
C GLN A 73 3.16 -19.08 7.13
N GLU A 74 3.06 -17.90 7.73
CA GLU A 74 4.02 -17.42 8.72
C GLU A 74 3.62 -17.76 10.16
N TYR A 75 2.32 -17.84 10.46
CA TYR A 75 1.80 -17.94 11.83
C TYR A 75 0.98 -19.20 12.13
N GLU A 76 0.68 -20.05 11.14
CA GLU A 76 0.12 -21.40 11.34
C GLU A 76 1.14 -22.49 10.97
#